data_AF-A0A2T9ZJ41-F1
#
_entry.id   AF-A0A2T9ZJ41-F1
#
_cell.length_a   1.000
_cell.length_b   1.000
_cell.length_c   1.000
_cell.angle_alpha   90.00
_cell.angle_beta   90.00
_cell.angle_gamma   90.00
#
_symmetry.space_group_name_H-M   'P 1'
#
loop_
_entity.id
_entity.type
_entity.pdbx_description
1 polymer ?
#
loop_
_entity_poly.entity_id
_entity_poly.type
_entity_poly.pdbx_seq_one_letter_code
_entity_poly.pdbx_strand_id
1 'polypeptide(L)'
;MQQEINHLADFILSKIPDSSVSQQNRKKFRESLVSELVKKYTSHWYPESSQQGSGYRAIANWGSLDPLLLRAIKNSNLDPLVFEKLLSLDMTIWCDPYHVCYRIGDHGTIYTIFEDKKGLIDNAKRSMAEKVAKSNNDFVISAYTTPVVMRRANRAETNGIA
;
A
#
# COMPACT_ATOMS: atom_id res chain seq x y z
N MET A 1 -12.76 2.44 3.77
CA MET A 1 -11.98 3.62 3.32
C MET A 1 -12.07 4.77 4.31
N GLN A 2 -13.25 5.29 4.63
CA GLN A 2 -13.35 6.51 5.44
C GLN A 2 -12.80 6.34 6.87
N GLN A 3 -13.02 5.19 7.50
CA GLN A 3 -12.48 4.93 8.84
C GLN A 3 -10.96 4.91 8.82
N GLU A 4 -10.37 4.23 7.86
CA GLU A 4 -8.92 4.11 7.69
C GLU A 4 -8.27 5.48 7.43
N ILE A 5 -8.88 6.29 6.56
CA ILE A 5 -8.45 7.67 6.30
C ILE A 5 -8.54 8.54 7.55
N ASN A 6 -9.62 8.42 8.33
CA ASN A 6 -9.80 9.21 9.54
C ASN A 6 -8.73 8.86 10.60
N HIS A 7 -8.52 7.57 10.87
CA HIS A 7 -7.49 7.14 11.83
C HIS A 7 -6.09 7.54 11.39
N LEU A 8 -5.80 7.49 10.08
CA LEU A 8 -4.55 7.99 9.52
C LEU A 8 -4.37 9.49 9.74
N ALA A 9 -5.38 10.30 9.42
CA ALA A 9 -5.32 11.75 9.57
C ALA A 9 -5.15 12.15 11.05
N ASP A 10 -5.87 11.48 11.94
CA ASP A 10 -5.78 11.69 13.40
C ASP A 10 -4.41 11.26 13.94
N PHE A 11 -3.86 10.16 13.43
CA PHE A 11 -2.51 9.73 13.77
C PHE A 11 -1.45 10.75 13.35
N ILE A 12 -1.51 11.28 12.12
CA ILE A 12 -0.54 12.31 11.66
C ILE A 12 -0.67 13.58 12.52
N LEU A 13 -1.89 14.01 12.82
CA LEU A 13 -2.13 15.14 13.72
C LEU A 13 -1.56 14.90 15.13
N SER A 14 -1.64 13.67 15.65
CA SER A 14 -1.13 13.32 16.97
C SER A 14 0.40 13.52 17.09
N LYS A 15 1.12 13.51 15.97
CA LYS A 15 2.57 13.76 15.93
C LYS A 15 2.93 15.26 15.97
N ILE A 16 1.95 16.14 15.84
CA ILE A 16 2.13 17.59 15.85
C ILE A 16 1.72 18.12 17.22
N PRO A 17 2.65 18.68 18.02
CA PRO A 17 2.34 19.27 19.31
C PRO A 17 1.30 20.40 19.18
N ASP A 18 0.38 20.49 20.15
CA ASP A 18 -0.65 21.54 20.19
C ASP A 18 -0.05 22.96 20.29
N SER A 19 1.19 23.10 20.76
CA SER A 19 1.92 24.37 20.82
C SER A 19 2.47 24.83 19.46
N SER A 20 2.63 23.92 18.50
CA SER A 20 3.24 24.22 17.20
C SER A 20 2.24 24.74 16.18
N VAL A 21 0.97 24.33 16.28
CA VAL A 21 -0.09 24.69 15.33
C VAL A 21 -1.40 24.93 16.09
N SER A 22 -2.06 26.06 15.84
CA SER A 22 -3.34 26.39 16.48
C SER A 22 -4.44 25.38 16.14
N GLN A 23 -5.42 25.19 17.03
CA GLN A 23 -6.50 24.21 16.81
C GLN A 23 -7.30 24.48 15.52
N GLN A 24 -7.51 25.75 15.16
CA GLN A 24 -8.16 26.10 13.90
C GLN A 24 -7.35 25.64 12.69
N ASN A 25 -6.02 25.81 12.73
CA ASN A 25 -5.13 25.37 11.66
C ASN A 25 -4.99 23.85 11.61
N ARG A 26 -4.99 23.16 12.76
CA ARG A 26 -5.03 21.69 12.83
C ARG A 26 -6.30 21.15 12.17
N LYS A 27 -7.45 21.78 12.41
CA LYS A 27 -8.73 21.41 11.76
C LYS A 27 -8.65 21.57 10.23
N LYS A 28 -8.18 22.73 9.74
CA LYS A 28 -8.00 22.96 8.29
C LYS A 28 -7.06 21.95 7.66
N PHE A 29 -5.92 21.68 8.31
CA PHE A 29 -4.97 20.65 7.88
C PHE A 29 -5.61 19.27 7.82
N ARG A 30 -6.40 18.89 8.83
CA ARG A 30 -7.13 17.62 8.84
C ARG A 30 -8.05 17.49 7.63
N GLU A 31 -8.88 18.51 7.38
CA GLU A 31 -9.86 18.53 6.29
C GLU A 31 -9.16 18.41 4.94
N SER A 32 -8.09 19.19 4.76
CA SER A 32 -7.23 19.15 3.56
C SER A 32 -6.58 17.78 3.36
N LEU A 33 -6.02 17.19 4.41
CA LEU A 33 -5.38 15.87 4.38
C LEU A 33 -6.38 14.77 4.02
N VAL A 34 -7.56 14.76 4.65
CA VAL A 34 -8.63 13.80 4.34
C VAL A 34 -9.06 13.93 2.88
N SER A 35 -9.23 15.15 2.38
CA SER A 35 -9.58 15.42 0.98
C SER A 35 -8.54 14.86 -0.01
N GLU A 36 -7.24 15.12 0.24
CA GLU A 36 -6.15 14.61 -0.59
C GLU A 36 -6.05 13.07 -0.54
N LEU A 37 -6.29 12.46 0.62
CA LEU A 37 -6.30 11.00 0.79
C LEU A 37 -7.45 10.35 0.02
N VAL A 38 -8.66 10.89 0.14
CA VAL A 38 -9.84 10.42 -0.61
C VAL A 38 -9.54 10.49 -2.10
N LYS A 39 -9.06 11.64 -2.57
CA LYS A 39 -8.70 11.84 -3.98
C LYS A 39 -7.63 10.85 -4.46
N LYS A 40 -6.58 10.60 -3.67
CA LYS A 40 -5.55 9.61 -4.01
C LYS A 40 -6.15 8.21 -4.11
N TYR A 41 -7.05 7.83 -3.19
CA TYR A 41 -7.49 6.44 -3.01
C TYR A 41 -8.71 6.02 -3.83
N THR A 42 -9.56 6.92 -4.32
CA THR A 42 -10.86 6.59 -4.96
C THR A 42 -10.78 5.51 -6.05
N SER A 43 -9.75 5.51 -6.90
CA SER A 43 -9.58 4.51 -7.98
C SER A 43 -8.59 3.39 -7.66
N HIS A 44 -8.09 3.36 -6.41
CA HIS A 44 -7.05 2.44 -5.97
C HIS A 44 -7.40 1.81 -4.62
N TRP A 45 -8.69 1.62 -4.34
CA TRP A 45 -9.17 1.02 -3.09
C TRP A 45 -9.88 -0.30 -3.38
N TYR A 46 -9.29 -1.41 -2.95
CA TYR A 46 -9.75 -2.77 -3.31
C TYR A 46 -10.05 -3.60 -2.04
N PRO A 47 -11.25 -3.48 -1.42
CA PRO A 47 -11.58 -4.23 -0.20
C PRO A 47 -11.56 -5.76 -0.37
N GLU A 48 -11.80 -6.24 -1.58
CA GLU A 48 -11.72 -7.68 -1.92
C GLU A 48 -10.27 -8.20 -1.89
N SER A 49 -9.31 -7.33 -2.19
CA SER A 49 -7.88 -7.66 -2.27
C SER A 49 -7.09 -6.52 -1.62
N SER A 50 -7.11 -6.44 -0.29
CA SER A 50 -6.63 -5.26 0.46
C SER A 50 -5.19 -4.86 0.13
N GLN A 51 -4.33 -5.83 -0.16
CA GLN A 51 -2.93 -5.62 -0.54
C GLN A 51 -2.74 -5.01 -1.93
N GLN A 52 -3.73 -5.17 -2.83
CA GLN A 52 -3.68 -4.59 -4.16
C GLN A 52 -3.63 -3.06 -4.05
N GLY A 53 -2.63 -2.45 -4.70
CA GLY A 53 -2.44 -1.00 -4.68
C GLY A 53 -1.89 -0.43 -3.36
N SER A 54 -1.51 -1.26 -2.38
CA SER A 54 -0.97 -0.79 -1.08
C SER A 54 0.25 0.13 -1.27
N GLY A 55 1.20 -0.24 -2.14
CA GLY A 55 2.37 0.60 -2.45
C GLY A 55 2.02 1.96 -3.07
N TYR A 56 0.97 2.03 -3.90
CA TYR A 56 0.50 3.31 -4.44
C TYR A 56 -0.12 4.19 -3.35
N ARG A 57 -0.90 3.58 -2.44
CA ARG A 57 -1.58 4.30 -1.35
C ARG A 57 -0.59 4.76 -0.27
N ALA A 58 0.50 4.02 -0.06
CA ALA A 58 1.51 4.32 0.94
C ALA A 58 1.95 5.79 0.92
N ILE A 59 2.19 6.32 2.11
CA ILE A 59 2.72 7.67 2.35
C ILE A 59 4.11 7.47 2.91
N ALA A 60 5.13 7.90 2.18
CA ALA A 60 6.51 7.65 2.54
C ALA A 60 7.30 8.95 2.57
N ASN A 61 7.78 9.31 3.76
CA ASN A 61 8.80 10.32 3.89
C ASN A 61 10.16 9.65 3.64
N TRP A 62 10.98 10.27 2.78
CA TRP A 62 12.33 9.80 2.50
C TRP A 62 13.29 10.98 2.35
N GLY A 63 13.80 11.47 3.47
CA GLY A 63 14.61 12.69 3.54
C GLY A 63 13.81 14.00 3.30
N SER A 64 12.59 13.89 2.80
CA SER A 64 11.61 14.97 2.66
C SER A 64 10.19 14.44 2.89
N LEU A 65 9.23 15.36 3.11
CA LEU A 65 7.82 14.98 3.24
C LEU A 65 7.26 14.39 1.95
N ASP A 66 6.34 13.43 2.11
CA ASP A 66 5.55 12.90 1.00
C ASP A 66 4.78 14.04 0.27
N PRO A 67 4.73 14.03 -1.08
CA PRO A 67 4.02 15.06 -1.84
C PRO A 67 2.54 15.26 -1.47
N LEU A 68 1.86 14.22 -1.01
CA LEU A 68 0.49 14.31 -0.49
C LEU A 68 0.43 15.17 0.77
N LEU A 69 1.36 14.98 1.71
CA LEU A 69 1.45 15.79 2.92
C LEU A 69 1.76 17.24 2.56
N LEU A 70 2.71 17.46 1.66
CA LEU A 70 3.07 18.82 1.20
C LEU A 70 1.86 19.56 0.60
N ARG A 71 1.05 18.90 -0.24
CA ARG A 71 -0.18 19.49 -0.77
C ARG A 71 -1.19 19.79 0.32
N ALA A 72 -1.41 18.85 1.23
CA ALA A 72 -2.37 19.03 2.32
C ALA A 72 -2.00 20.22 3.22
N ILE A 73 -0.71 20.36 3.56
CA ILE A 73 -0.15 21.47 4.33
C ILE A 73 -0.34 22.80 3.59
N LYS A 74 0.08 22.88 2.32
CA LYS A 74 -0.01 24.09 1.50
C LYS A 74 -1.45 24.56 1.32
N ASN A 75 -2.38 23.65 1.04
CA ASN A 75 -3.81 23.93 0.94
C ASN A 75 -4.42 24.46 2.25
N SER A 76 -3.73 24.27 3.38
CA SER A 76 -4.13 24.75 4.70
C SER A 76 -3.44 26.06 5.09
N ASN A 77 -2.67 26.67 4.18
CA ASN A 77 -1.84 27.87 4.42
C ASN A 77 -0.87 27.71 5.59
N LEU A 78 -0.27 26.52 5.73
CA LEU A 78 0.76 26.23 6.73
C LEU A 78 2.12 26.10 6.07
N ASP A 79 3.18 26.36 6.85
CA ASP A 79 4.55 26.22 6.39
C ASP A 79 5.00 24.75 6.46
N PRO A 80 5.35 24.11 5.32
CA PRO A 80 5.89 22.75 5.30
C PRO A 80 7.12 22.54 6.18
N LEU A 81 7.96 23.57 6.38
CA LEU A 81 9.16 23.47 7.21
C LEU A 81 8.84 23.16 8.68
N VAL A 82 7.67 23.55 9.17
CA VAL A 82 7.22 23.19 10.52
C VAL A 82 6.96 21.69 10.60
N PHE A 83 6.36 21.10 9.57
CA PHE A 83 6.02 19.68 9.53
C PHE A 83 7.25 18.80 9.29
N GLU A 84 8.20 19.25 8.47
CA GLU A 84 9.49 18.57 8.26
C GLU A 84 10.29 18.40 9.56
N LYS A 85 10.15 19.34 10.50
CA LYS A 85 10.82 19.27 11.82
C LYS A 85 10.09 18.38 12.82
N LEU A 86 8.78 18.18 12.64
CA LEU A 86 7.93 17.49 13.60
C LEU A 86 7.64 16.03 13.22
N LEU A 87 7.60 15.74 11.91
CA LEU A 87 7.36 14.40 11.39
C LEU A 87 8.69 13.71 11.09
N SER A 88 8.77 12.41 11.40
CA SER A 88 9.91 11.58 11.03
C SER A 88 10.05 11.52 9.49
N LEU A 89 11.23 11.88 8.99
CA LEU A 89 11.54 11.93 7.55
C LEU A 89 11.91 10.56 6.95
N ASP A 90 11.86 9.51 7.76
CA ASP A 90 12.07 8.10 7.44
C ASP A 90 10.83 7.25 7.80
N MET A 91 9.65 7.88 7.85
CA MET A 91 8.39 7.21 8.15
C MET A 91 7.69 6.72 6.89
N THR A 92 7.21 5.49 6.93
CA THR A 92 6.28 4.95 5.92
C THR A 92 4.98 4.55 6.59
N ILE A 93 3.85 4.98 6.03
CA ILE A 93 2.50 4.63 6.48
C ILE A 93 1.77 3.91 5.35
N TRP A 94 1.20 2.74 5.65
CA TRP A 94 0.30 2.01 4.77
C TRP A 94 -1.13 2.20 5.23
N CYS A 95 -2.00 2.60 4.29
CA CYS A 95 -3.42 2.79 4.52
C CYS A 95 -4.18 1.88 3.56
N ASP A 96 -4.54 0.71 4.07
CA ASP A 96 -5.14 -0.37 3.31
C ASP A 96 -6.55 -0.67 3.84
N PRO A 97 -7.43 -1.29 3.04
CA PRO A 97 -8.72 -1.76 3.55
C PRO A 97 -8.54 -2.57 4.83
N TYR A 98 -9.27 -2.17 5.87
CA TYR A 98 -9.30 -2.82 7.19
C TYR A 98 -8.03 -2.69 8.04
N HIS A 99 -6.96 -2.08 7.54
CA HIS A 99 -5.69 -2.01 8.28
C HIS A 99 -4.88 -0.76 7.92
N VAL A 100 -4.49 -0.01 8.96
CA VAL A 100 -3.57 1.12 8.83
C VAL A 100 -2.40 0.87 9.76
N CYS A 101 -1.19 0.89 9.22
CA CYS A 101 0.03 0.67 9.99
C CYS A 101 1.16 1.57 9.50
N TYR A 102 2.20 1.72 10.32
CA TYR A 102 3.35 2.52 9.98
C TYR A 102 4.65 1.88 10.45
N ARG A 103 5.75 2.35 9.89
CA ARG A 103 7.12 2.03 10.27
C ARG A 103 7.95 3.31 10.28
N ILE A 104 8.89 3.41 11.21
CA ILE A 104 9.91 4.47 11.24
C ILE A 104 11.27 3.80 11.03
N GLY A 105 12.05 4.28 10.06
CA GLY A 105 13.33 3.71 9.65
C GLY A 105 13.18 2.41 8.85
N ASP A 106 14.23 2.04 8.11
CA ASP A 106 14.21 0.89 7.19
C ASP A 106 14.08 -0.47 7.91
N HIS A 107 14.62 -0.56 9.12
CA HIS A 107 14.59 -1.76 9.97
C HIS A 107 13.65 -1.61 11.17
N GLY A 108 12.77 -0.60 11.16
CA GLY A 108 11.83 -0.37 12.24
C GLY A 108 10.76 -1.46 12.36
N THR A 109 10.23 -1.60 13.57
CA THR A 109 9.03 -2.39 13.85
C THR A 109 7.81 -1.76 13.18
N ILE A 110 6.91 -2.60 12.66
CA ILE A 110 5.61 -2.16 12.14
C ILE A 110 4.63 -2.02 13.31
N TYR A 111 4.00 -0.85 13.41
CA TYR A 111 2.98 -0.56 14.42
C TYR A 111 1.62 -0.34 13.78
N THR A 112 0.58 -0.90 14.40
CA THR A 112 -0.81 -0.74 13.96
C THR A 112 -1.41 0.56 14.49
N ILE A 113 -2.02 1.34 13.59
CA ILE A 113 -2.82 2.54 13.89
C ILE A 113 -4.29 2.17 13.99
N PHE A 114 -4.77 1.34 13.07
CA PHE A 114 -6.16 0.89 12.99
C PHE A 114 -6.23 -0.53 12.44
N GLU A 115 -7.16 -1.33 12.97
CA GLU A 115 -7.45 -2.67 12.51
C GLU A 115 -8.95 -2.97 12.64
N ASP A 116 -9.59 -3.34 11.54
CA ASP A 116 -10.88 -4.02 11.53
C ASP A 116 -10.65 -5.53 11.37
N LYS A 117 -10.64 -6.23 12.50
CA LYS A 117 -10.41 -7.68 12.57
C LYS A 117 -11.36 -8.47 11.69
N LYS A 118 -12.63 -8.09 11.63
CA LYS A 118 -13.62 -8.83 10.84
C LYS A 118 -13.31 -8.70 9.36
N GLY A 119 -13.12 -7.47 8.89
CA GLY A 119 -12.76 -7.20 7.50
C GLY A 119 -11.46 -7.88 7.08
N LEU A 120 -10.46 -7.92 7.96
CA LEU A 120 -9.19 -8.58 7.71
C LEU A 120 -9.35 -10.11 7.57
N ILE A 121 -10.10 -10.73 8.47
CA ILE A 121 -10.39 -12.18 8.42
C ILE A 121 -11.15 -12.53 7.13
N ASP A 122 -12.16 -11.74 6.77
CA ASP A 122 -12.97 -12.00 5.57
C ASP A 122 -12.14 -11.77 4.28
N ASN A 123 -11.26 -10.76 4.26
CA ASN A 123 -10.30 -10.57 3.17
C ASN A 123 -9.31 -11.75 3.05
N ALA A 124 -8.78 -12.25 4.16
CA ALA A 124 -7.87 -13.39 4.18
C ALA A 124 -8.55 -14.67 3.67
N LYS A 125 -9.78 -14.94 4.08
CA LYS A 125 -10.58 -16.07 3.58
C LYS A 125 -10.79 -16.01 2.07
N ARG A 126 -11.17 -14.85 1.54
CA ARG A 126 -11.34 -14.64 0.09
C ARG A 126 -10.04 -14.86 -0.67
N SER A 127 -8.94 -14.26 -0.19
CA SER A 127 -7.61 -14.44 -0.79
C SER A 127 -7.17 -15.90 -0.81
N MET A 128 -7.48 -16.67 0.24
CA MET A 128 -7.19 -18.10 0.28
C MET A 128 -8.05 -18.89 -0.71
N ALA A 129 -9.36 -18.60 -0.76
CA ALA A 129 -10.27 -19.25 -1.70
C ALA A 129 -9.86 -19.01 -3.17
N GLU A 130 -9.44 -17.79 -3.51
CA GLU A 130 -8.97 -17.45 -4.86
C GLU A 130 -7.69 -18.20 -5.23
N LYS A 131 -6.74 -18.34 -4.29
CA LYS A 131 -5.52 -19.14 -4.49
C LYS A 131 -5.85 -20.61 -4.75
N VAL A 132 -6.79 -21.18 -3.99
CA VAL A 132 -7.23 -22.57 -4.19
C VAL A 132 -7.89 -22.76 -5.55
N ALA A 133 -8.76 -21.82 -5.96
CA ALA A 133 -9.43 -21.89 -7.27
C ALA A 133 -8.42 -21.80 -8.43
N LYS A 134 -7.44 -20.90 -8.35
CA LYS A 134 -6.35 -20.80 -9.36
C LYS A 134 -5.52 -22.07 -9.42
N SER A 135 -5.12 -22.61 -8.26
CA SER A 135 -4.36 -23.87 -8.20
C SER A 135 -5.11 -25.05 -8.84
N ASN A 136 -6.42 -25.14 -8.63
CA ASN A 136 -7.24 -26.18 -9.25
C ASN A 136 -7.35 -26.00 -10.77
N ASN A 137 -7.50 -24.76 -11.26
CA ASN A 137 -7.51 -24.48 -12.69
C ASN A 137 -6.16 -24.77 -13.36
N ASP A 138 -5.04 -24.47 -12.69
CA ASP A 138 -3.70 -24.80 -13.19
C ASP A 138 -3.50 -26.31 -13.30
N PHE A 139 -3.98 -27.08 -12.31
CA PHE A 139 -3.97 -28.55 -12.36
C PHE A 139 -4.82 -29.09 -13.52
N VAL A 140 -6.01 -28.52 -13.71
CA VAL A 140 -6.93 -28.89 -14.80
C VAL A 140 -6.29 -28.57 -16.16
N ILE A 141 -5.75 -27.36 -16.37
CA ILE A 141 -5.05 -26.99 -17.62
C ILE A 141 -3.83 -27.88 -17.86
N SER A 142 -3.05 -28.20 -16.81
CA SER A 142 -1.91 -29.11 -16.92
C SER A 142 -2.32 -30.52 -17.33
N ALA A 143 -3.52 -30.99 -16.94
CA ALA A 143 -4.03 -32.30 -17.32
C ALA A 143 -4.55 -32.35 -18.78
N TYR A 144 -4.95 -31.20 -19.35
CA TYR A 144 -5.43 -31.08 -20.72
C TYR A 144 -4.39 -30.54 -21.72
N THR A 145 -3.21 -30.11 -21.24
CA THR A 145 -2.09 -29.77 -22.12
C THR A 145 -1.35 -31.04 -22.49
N THR A 146 -1.46 -31.43 -23.75
CA THR A 146 -0.68 -32.54 -24.30
C THR A 146 0.81 -32.23 -24.14
N PRO A 147 1.63 -33.17 -23.64
CA PRO A 147 3.06 -32.92 -23.54
C PRO A 147 3.61 -32.65 -24.94
N VAL A 148 4.33 -31.53 -25.09
CA VAL A 148 5.07 -31.23 -26.33
C VAL A 148 6.16 -32.28 -26.45
N VAL A 149 5.93 -33.29 -27.30
CA VAL A 149 6.96 -34.27 -27.64
C VAL A 149 8.00 -33.56 -28.50
N MET A 150 9.10 -33.15 -27.86
CA MET A 150 10.31 -32.74 -28.58
C MET A 150 10.82 -33.94 -29.39
N ARG A 151 10.55 -33.95 -30.70
CA ARG A 151 11.22 -34.85 -31.63
C ARG A 151 12.71 -34.46 -31.65
N ARG A 152 13.57 -35.33 -31.13
CA ARG A 152 15.02 -35.24 -31.33
C ARG A 152 15.29 -35.22 -32.84
N ALA A 153 15.95 -34.17 -33.31
CA ALA A 153 16.50 -34.13 -34.65
C ALA A 153 17.55 -35.25 -34.78
N ASN A 154 17.33 -36.18 -35.71
CA ASN A 154 18.34 -37.17 -36.05
C ASN A 154 19.56 -36.46 -36.61
N ARG A 155 20.70 -36.62 -35.93
CA ARG A 155 22.00 -36.14 -36.34
C ARG A 155 22.41 -36.93 -37.59
N ALA A 156 22.60 -36.24 -38.71
CA ALA A 156 23.10 -36.87 -39.93
C ALA A 156 24.53 -37.39 -39.68
N GLU A 157 24.71 -38.70 -39.84
CA GLU A 157 26.02 -39.33 -39.93
C GLU A 157 26.69 -38.87 -41.23
N THR A 158 27.82 -38.17 -41.09
CA THR A 158 28.71 -37.90 -42.21
C THR A 158 29.77 -39.01 -42.23
N ASN A 159 29.58 -39.99 -43.12
CA ASN A 159 30.63 -40.94 -43.44
C ASN A 159 31.68 -40.25 -44.31
N GLY A 160 32.90 -40.16 -43.79
CA GLY A 160 34.07 -39.77 -44.56
C GLY A 160 34.47 -40.86 -45.54
N ILE A 161 34.94 -40.44 -46.71
CA ILE A 161 35.81 -41.25 -47.57
C ILE A 161 36.94 -40.32 -48.05
N ALA A 162 38.14 -40.90 -48.01
CA ALA A 162 39.44 -40.36 -48.37
C ALA A 162 39.52 -39.74 -49.77
#